data_AF-A0AAD2PUA2-F1
#
_entry.id   AF-A0AAD2PUA2-F1
#
_cell.length_a   1.000
_cell.length_b   1.000
_cell.length_c   1.000
_cell.angle_alpha   90.00
_cell.angle_beta   90.00
_cell.angle_gamma   90.00
#
_symmetry.space_group_name_H-M   'P 1'
#
loop_
_entity.id
_entity.type
_entity.pdbx_description
1 polymer ?
#
loop_
_entity_poly.entity_id
_entity_poly.type
_entity_poly.pdbx_seq_one_letter_code
_entity_poly.pdbx_strand_id
1 'polypeptide(L)'
;MIVQTTLACVLLSTRVALASNVYPVTDTNQRYCYDSYHASSTSSNEEDPDSDTQERAHRRAQELALTNTRNLDGFSCPGSGQDASYSGLKQLFQNNDDGTISDLNTGLMWTQHVYSEGLTYSQVESELSIFQLGGHSDWRVPTIKELYTLSEFNGEKGNSRETNIPYIDNTVFNVKYGNMHYMDGQVWSSTQYTGAILHNPNSDCNFGFNSIDGRIECNERSSTRLNARFVRGHTNIGRNAFSTSGNSTDIIVDTATGLEWARSDSGVALDWDEALDYCNDLELGGLTDWKLPDAHELQSIVDYSRSPDATDSPAIDSLFYSTQIENEAGQADWGWYWTSTTHLDGIPLGSNAVYIAFGRAMGHLETHDGTAVGAVDLHGAGAQRSDRKVGATSPKDIGPPGDCHRVYNYARCVRGSSSPSAIA
;
A
#
# COMPACT_ATOMS: atom_id res chain seq x y z
N MET A 1 -57.29 -33.11 27.62
CA MET A 1 -56.56 -33.17 26.34
C MET A 1 -56.33 -31.74 25.90
N ILE A 2 -55.10 -31.26 26.05
CA ILE A 2 -54.71 -29.85 25.89
C ILE A 2 -54.19 -29.65 24.47
N VAL A 3 -54.62 -28.55 23.86
CA VAL A 3 -54.37 -28.10 22.49
C VAL A 3 -52.88 -27.79 22.29
N GLN A 4 -52.30 -28.32 21.20
CA GLN A 4 -50.97 -27.94 20.72
C GLN A 4 -51.02 -26.58 20.01
N THR A 5 -50.27 -25.62 20.52
CA THR A 5 -49.79 -24.44 19.77
C THR A 5 -48.27 -24.45 19.83
N THR A 6 -47.64 -24.76 18.70
CA THR A 6 -46.18 -24.74 18.54
C THR A 6 -45.74 -23.29 18.34
N LEU A 7 -45.12 -22.71 19.35
CA LEU A 7 -44.42 -21.43 19.26
C LEU A 7 -43.02 -21.71 18.68
N ALA A 8 -42.79 -21.32 17.42
CA ALA A 8 -41.45 -21.28 16.85
C ALA A 8 -40.70 -20.10 17.48
N CYS A 9 -39.88 -20.39 18.49
CA CYS A 9 -39.01 -19.39 19.09
C CYS A 9 -37.75 -19.26 18.21
N VAL A 10 -37.71 -18.17 17.44
CA VAL A 10 -36.52 -17.71 16.71
C VAL A 10 -35.44 -17.40 17.75
N LEU A 11 -34.38 -18.21 17.80
CA LEU A 11 -33.15 -17.85 18.48
C LEU A 11 -32.41 -16.84 17.61
N LEU A 12 -32.77 -15.55 17.72
CA LEU A 12 -31.82 -14.48 17.43
C LEU A 12 -30.70 -14.61 18.46
N SER A 13 -29.61 -15.26 18.06
CA SER A 13 -28.35 -15.19 18.80
C SER A 13 -27.81 -13.76 18.68
N THR A 14 -28.14 -12.92 19.64
CA THR A 14 -27.39 -11.69 19.92
C THR A 14 -26.00 -12.08 20.42
N ARG A 15 -25.08 -12.37 19.48
CA ARG A 15 -23.65 -12.23 19.75
C ARG A 15 -23.37 -10.73 19.77
N VAL A 16 -23.28 -10.17 20.97
CA VAL A 16 -22.53 -8.93 21.17
C VAL A 16 -21.08 -9.28 20.84
N ALA A 17 -20.67 -9.00 19.60
CA ALA A 17 -19.26 -9.03 19.23
C ALA A 17 -18.57 -7.95 20.07
N LEU A 18 -17.77 -8.38 21.05
CA LEU A 18 -16.79 -7.50 21.65
C LEU A 18 -15.91 -7.00 20.50
N ALA A 19 -15.93 -5.68 20.30
CA ALA A 19 -15.14 -5.00 19.29
C ALA A 19 -13.65 -5.15 19.63
N SER A 20 -13.04 -6.28 19.26
CA SER A 20 -11.62 -6.31 18.98
C SER A 20 -11.40 -5.37 17.79
N ASN A 21 -10.53 -4.37 17.95
CA ASN A 21 -10.07 -3.51 16.85
C ASN A 21 -9.25 -4.37 15.87
N VAL A 22 -9.91 -5.23 15.10
CA VAL A 22 -9.23 -6.08 14.12
C VAL A 22 -9.11 -5.28 12.84
N TYR A 23 -7.87 -5.02 12.44
CA TYR A 23 -7.52 -4.57 11.11
C TYR A 23 -7.08 -5.81 10.31
N PRO A 24 -7.98 -6.42 9.51
CA PRO A 24 -7.64 -7.58 8.70
C PRO A 24 -6.69 -7.13 7.58
N VAL A 25 -5.40 -7.44 7.75
CA VAL A 25 -4.41 -7.20 6.69
C VAL A 25 -4.53 -8.33 5.68
N THR A 26 -5.21 -8.05 4.58
CA THR A 26 -5.31 -9.01 3.47
C THR A 26 -3.98 -9.10 2.74
N ASP A 27 -3.71 -10.28 2.18
CA ASP A 27 -2.66 -10.46 1.18
C ASP A 27 -2.89 -9.51 -0.01
N THR A 28 -1.81 -9.03 -0.63
CA THR A 28 -1.83 -8.16 -1.81
C THR A 28 -2.33 -8.87 -3.07
N ASN A 29 -2.48 -10.20 -3.02
CA ASN A 29 -2.81 -11.07 -4.14
C ASN A 29 -1.72 -11.13 -5.22
N GLN A 30 -0.49 -10.70 -4.92
CA GLN A 30 0.66 -10.88 -5.79
C GLN A 30 1.05 -12.37 -5.84
N ARG A 31 0.98 -12.99 -7.02
CA ARG A 31 1.14 -14.44 -7.18
C ARG A 31 2.50 -14.88 -7.70
N TYR A 32 3.28 -13.92 -8.19
CA TYR A 32 4.53 -14.20 -8.84
C TYR A 32 5.63 -13.29 -8.34
N CYS A 33 6.85 -13.81 -8.35
CA CYS A 33 8.04 -13.00 -8.21
C CYS A 33 8.46 -12.38 -9.53
N TYR A 34 9.16 -11.26 -9.40
CA TYR A 34 9.73 -10.51 -10.52
C TYR A 34 11.17 -10.18 -10.16
N ASP A 35 12.08 -10.59 -11.04
CA ASP A 35 13.52 -10.38 -10.86
C ASP A 35 13.86 -8.88 -11.02
N SER A 36 14.82 -8.42 -10.23
CA SER A 36 15.39 -7.08 -10.26
C SER A 36 16.23 -6.83 -11.53
N TYR A 37 16.74 -7.88 -12.19
CA TYR A 37 17.81 -7.80 -13.21
C TYR A 37 17.41 -7.58 -14.68
N HIS A 38 16.36 -6.81 -14.97
CA HIS A 38 16.13 -6.35 -16.36
C HIS A 38 16.75 -5.00 -16.72
N ALA A 39 17.46 -4.36 -15.79
CA ALA A 39 17.99 -3.01 -15.98
C ALA A 39 19.51 -2.89 -15.84
N SER A 40 20.31 -3.82 -16.38
CA SER A 40 21.66 -3.44 -16.82
C SER A 40 22.24 -4.44 -17.83
N SER A 41 22.52 -3.95 -19.04
CA SER A 41 23.43 -4.60 -19.97
C SER A 41 24.81 -4.00 -19.82
N THR A 42 25.56 -4.36 -18.77
CA THR A 42 27.02 -4.22 -18.80
C THR A 42 27.69 -5.34 -18.02
N SER A 43 28.45 -6.13 -18.77
CA SER A 43 29.35 -7.19 -18.31
C SER A 43 30.41 -6.69 -17.33
N SER A 44 30.62 -7.43 -16.23
CA SER A 44 31.95 -7.60 -15.65
C SER A 44 32.05 -9.01 -15.08
N ASN A 45 32.92 -9.81 -15.71
CA ASN A 45 33.31 -11.14 -15.28
C ASN A 45 34.05 -11.05 -13.95
N GLU A 46 33.61 -11.79 -12.94
CA GLU A 46 34.46 -12.42 -11.93
C GLU A 46 33.63 -13.52 -11.23
N GLU A 47 34.04 -14.78 -11.38
CA GLU A 47 33.41 -15.96 -10.79
C GLU A 47 33.97 -16.19 -9.37
N ASP A 48 33.11 -16.23 -8.35
CA ASP A 48 33.41 -16.75 -7.00
C ASP A 48 32.83 -18.17 -6.86
N PRO A 49 33.58 -19.21 -6.44
CA PRO A 49 33.17 -20.61 -6.63
C PRO A 49 32.22 -21.23 -5.59
N ASP A 50 31.65 -20.51 -4.62
CA ASP A 50 31.02 -21.15 -3.44
C ASP A 50 29.63 -20.63 -2.99
N SER A 51 28.68 -20.44 -3.91
CA SER A 51 27.25 -20.21 -3.54
C SER A 51 26.25 -20.99 -4.42
N ASP A 52 26.38 -22.31 -4.41
CA ASP A 52 25.98 -23.17 -5.53
C ASP A 52 24.46 -23.55 -5.61
N THR A 53 23.55 -22.88 -4.90
CA THR A 53 22.09 -23.18 -5.01
C THR A 53 21.19 -21.96 -5.23
N GLN A 54 21.37 -20.87 -4.50
CA GLN A 54 20.61 -19.63 -4.73
C GLN A 54 21.11 -18.89 -5.98
N GLU A 55 22.43 -18.84 -6.18
CA GLU A 55 23.02 -18.21 -7.37
C GLU A 55 22.72 -18.99 -8.66
N ARG A 56 22.52 -20.32 -8.55
CA ARG A 56 22.04 -21.15 -9.67
C ARG A 56 20.56 -20.95 -9.98
N ALA A 57 19.72 -20.70 -8.97
CA ALA A 57 18.32 -20.30 -9.19
C ALA A 57 18.24 -18.91 -9.81
N HIS A 58 19.08 -17.99 -9.33
CA HIS A 58 19.21 -16.61 -9.83
C HIS A 58 19.71 -16.56 -11.29
N ARG A 59 20.81 -17.28 -11.62
CA ARG A 59 21.29 -17.40 -13.02
C ARG A 59 20.28 -18.05 -13.95
N ARG A 60 19.51 -19.04 -13.47
CA ARG A 60 18.50 -19.72 -14.29
C ARG A 60 17.26 -18.84 -14.53
N ALA A 61 16.92 -17.96 -13.60
CA ALA A 61 15.91 -16.92 -13.79
C ALA A 61 16.37 -15.89 -14.84
N GLN A 62 17.63 -15.45 -14.76
CA GLN A 62 18.24 -14.53 -15.74
C GLN A 62 18.26 -15.11 -17.18
N GLU A 63 18.58 -16.40 -17.37
CA GLU A 63 18.57 -17.02 -18.71
C GLU A 63 17.16 -17.19 -19.31
N LEU A 64 16.14 -17.43 -18.47
CA LEU A 64 14.74 -17.50 -18.91
C LEU A 64 14.18 -16.12 -19.28
N ALA A 65 14.64 -15.07 -18.61
CA ALA A 65 14.17 -13.71 -18.82
C ALA A 65 14.75 -13.05 -20.09
N LEU A 66 15.96 -13.46 -20.52
CA LEU A 66 16.63 -12.94 -21.71
C LEU A 66 16.09 -13.49 -23.04
N THR A 67 15.28 -14.55 -23.02
CA THR A 67 14.82 -15.24 -24.25
C THR A 67 13.39 -14.92 -24.67
N ASN A 68 12.62 -14.16 -23.89
CA ASN A 68 11.21 -13.89 -24.21
C ASN A 68 10.88 -12.39 -24.23
N THR A 69 10.98 -11.78 -25.42
CA THR A 69 10.28 -10.53 -25.72
C THR A 69 8.77 -10.74 -25.51
N ARG A 70 8.20 -10.09 -24.47
CA ARG A 70 6.76 -10.00 -24.10
C ARG A 70 6.14 -11.07 -23.17
N ASN A 71 6.89 -11.96 -22.54
CA ASN A 71 6.34 -12.81 -21.49
C ASN A 71 7.21 -12.72 -20.23
N LEU A 72 6.90 -11.76 -19.35
CA LEU A 72 7.20 -11.91 -17.93
C LEU A 72 6.02 -12.65 -17.30
N ASP A 73 5.88 -13.93 -17.66
CA ASP A 73 5.08 -14.85 -16.87
C ASP A 73 5.85 -15.00 -15.56
N GLY A 74 5.46 -14.22 -14.55
CA GLY A 74 6.17 -14.21 -13.28
C GLY A 74 6.33 -15.64 -12.73
N PHE A 75 7.35 -15.85 -11.90
CA PHE A 75 7.75 -17.20 -11.50
C PHE A 75 7.37 -17.51 -10.05
N SER A 76 7.23 -18.80 -9.73
CA SER A 76 7.10 -19.27 -8.35
C SER A 76 8.47 -19.21 -7.67
N CYS A 77 8.50 -18.65 -6.46
CA CYS A 77 9.73 -18.28 -5.77
C CYS A 77 9.68 -18.59 -4.26
N PRO A 78 9.45 -19.86 -3.85
CA PRO A 78 9.41 -20.18 -2.43
C PRO A 78 10.71 -19.79 -1.72
N GLY A 79 10.59 -19.04 -0.62
CA GLY A 79 11.74 -18.61 0.19
C GLY A 79 12.56 -17.47 -0.38
N SER A 80 12.08 -16.73 -1.39
CA SER A 80 12.76 -15.54 -1.90
C SER A 80 12.60 -14.30 -1.01
N GLY A 81 11.67 -14.34 -0.05
CA GLY A 81 11.29 -13.18 0.76
C GLY A 81 10.39 -12.17 0.04
N GLN A 82 10.16 -12.31 -1.26
CA GLN A 82 9.20 -11.46 -1.97
C GLN A 82 7.76 -11.79 -1.54
N ASP A 83 6.84 -10.84 -1.71
CA ASP A 83 5.43 -10.95 -1.31
C ASP A 83 4.77 -12.24 -1.82
N ALA A 84 4.95 -12.57 -3.10
CA ALA A 84 4.42 -13.78 -3.72
C ALA A 84 4.92 -15.11 -3.12
N SER A 85 5.97 -15.10 -2.30
CA SER A 85 6.46 -16.28 -1.58
C SER A 85 5.66 -16.58 -0.30
N TYR A 86 4.82 -15.64 0.14
CA TYR A 86 3.96 -15.76 1.31
C TYR A 86 2.51 -16.02 0.92
N SER A 87 1.72 -16.46 1.90
CA SER A 87 0.27 -16.59 1.75
C SER A 87 -0.39 -15.90 2.92
N GLY A 88 -1.32 -14.99 2.63
CA GLY A 88 -2.06 -14.26 3.65
C GLY A 88 -3.57 -14.43 3.52
N LEU A 89 -4.30 -13.63 4.28
CA LEU A 89 -5.76 -13.57 4.24
C LEU A 89 -6.22 -13.04 2.87
N LYS A 90 -6.89 -13.88 2.06
CA LYS A 90 -7.43 -13.43 0.77
C LYS A 90 -8.60 -12.47 0.98
N GLN A 91 -8.68 -11.45 0.13
CA GLN A 91 -9.88 -10.61 0.03
C GLN A 91 -11.12 -11.46 -0.23
N LEU A 92 -12.23 -11.10 0.40
CA LEU A 92 -13.47 -11.86 0.30
C LEU A 92 -14.67 -10.91 0.20
N PHE A 93 -15.16 -10.76 -1.01
CA PHE A 93 -16.28 -9.86 -1.32
C PHE A 93 -17.54 -10.64 -1.69
N GLN A 94 -18.69 -10.11 -1.33
CA GLN A 94 -20.00 -10.61 -1.72
C GLN A 94 -20.80 -9.48 -2.41
N ASN A 95 -21.19 -9.70 -3.66
CA ASN A 95 -22.15 -8.83 -4.33
C ASN A 95 -23.56 -9.08 -3.76
N ASN A 96 -24.25 -8.01 -3.36
CA ASN A 96 -25.59 -8.08 -2.78
C ASN A 96 -26.71 -7.91 -3.84
N ASP A 97 -26.34 -7.82 -5.13
CA ASP A 97 -27.25 -7.66 -6.28
C ASP A 97 -28.13 -6.40 -6.24
N ASP A 98 -27.73 -5.39 -5.46
CA ASP A 98 -28.44 -4.12 -5.28
C ASP A 98 -27.54 -2.87 -5.48
N GLY A 99 -26.38 -3.09 -6.09
CA GLY A 99 -25.33 -2.07 -6.28
C GLY A 99 -24.38 -1.93 -5.08
N THR A 100 -24.51 -2.76 -4.05
CA THR A 100 -23.59 -2.81 -2.90
C THR A 100 -22.78 -4.10 -2.86
N ILE A 101 -21.57 -3.99 -2.30
CA ILE A 101 -20.63 -5.10 -2.08
C ILE A 101 -20.34 -5.21 -0.58
N SER A 102 -20.53 -6.38 0.01
CA SER A 102 -20.10 -6.67 1.38
C SER A 102 -18.65 -7.16 1.37
N ASP A 103 -17.78 -6.54 2.15
CA ASP A 103 -16.44 -7.04 2.45
C ASP A 103 -16.52 -7.91 3.72
N LEU A 104 -16.34 -9.21 3.54
CA LEU A 104 -16.50 -10.20 4.60
C LEU A 104 -15.30 -10.26 5.55
N ASN A 105 -14.15 -9.67 5.18
CA ASN A 105 -12.99 -9.58 6.05
C ASN A 105 -13.12 -8.37 6.98
N THR A 106 -13.47 -7.19 6.43
CA THR A 106 -13.58 -5.97 7.23
C THR A 106 -14.95 -5.78 7.86
N GLY A 107 -15.99 -6.48 7.39
CA GLY A 107 -17.37 -6.25 7.80
C GLY A 107 -17.97 -4.94 7.26
N LEU A 108 -17.23 -4.23 6.38
CA LEU A 108 -17.70 -3.03 5.72
C LEU A 108 -18.59 -3.37 4.51
N MET A 109 -19.38 -2.39 4.10
CA MET A 109 -20.15 -2.46 2.86
C MET A 109 -19.79 -1.28 1.97
N TRP A 110 -19.56 -1.56 0.71
CA TRP A 110 -19.04 -0.66 -0.30
C TRP A 110 -20.06 -0.44 -1.41
N THR A 111 -20.01 0.73 -2.04
CA THR A 111 -20.69 0.92 -3.32
C THR A 111 -19.96 0.12 -4.40
N GLN A 112 -20.70 -0.57 -5.27
CA GLN A 112 -20.12 -1.34 -6.37
C GLN A 112 -19.57 -0.43 -7.47
N HIS A 113 -20.33 0.62 -7.80
CA HIS A 113 -19.93 1.65 -8.74
C HIS A 113 -19.21 2.82 -8.06
N VAL A 114 -18.51 3.59 -8.89
CA VAL A 114 -18.10 4.97 -8.59
C VAL A 114 -19.29 5.88 -8.91
N TYR A 115 -19.67 6.78 -8.00
CA TYR A 115 -20.89 7.59 -8.14
C TYR A 115 -20.64 9.09 -8.36
N SER A 116 -19.62 9.65 -7.72
CA SER A 116 -19.21 11.04 -7.95
C SER A 116 -18.08 11.06 -8.95
N GLU A 117 -18.28 11.68 -10.11
CA GLU A 117 -17.29 11.67 -11.20
C GLU A 117 -16.68 13.07 -11.40
N GLY A 118 -15.37 13.21 -11.20
CA GLY A 118 -14.68 14.47 -11.43
C GLY A 118 -15.16 15.62 -10.54
N LEU A 119 -15.41 15.34 -9.26
CA LEU A 119 -15.88 16.32 -8.28
C LEU A 119 -14.77 16.75 -7.33
N THR A 120 -14.85 18.00 -6.86
CA THR A 120 -14.06 18.44 -5.71
C THR A 120 -14.54 17.74 -4.45
N TYR A 121 -13.71 17.70 -3.40
CA TYR A 121 -14.07 16.98 -2.17
C TYR A 121 -15.37 17.52 -1.54
N SER A 122 -15.55 18.84 -1.49
CA SER A 122 -16.77 19.47 -0.96
C SER A 122 -18.04 19.17 -1.78
N GLN A 123 -17.89 18.95 -3.09
CA GLN A 123 -18.99 18.53 -3.96
C GLN A 123 -19.39 17.08 -3.66
N VAL A 124 -18.43 16.18 -3.43
CA VAL A 124 -18.69 14.80 -2.99
C VAL A 124 -19.43 14.77 -1.66
N GLU A 125 -19.01 15.59 -0.68
CA GLU A 125 -19.71 15.70 0.62
C GLU A 125 -21.17 16.18 0.45
N SER A 126 -21.40 17.09 -0.50
CA SER A 126 -22.74 17.59 -0.80
C SER A 126 -23.63 16.50 -1.39
N GLU A 127 -23.11 15.68 -2.32
CA GLU A 127 -23.84 14.53 -2.89
C GLU A 127 -24.16 13.45 -1.86
N LEU A 128 -23.18 13.13 -0.99
CA LEU A 128 -23.34 12.15 0.08
C LEU A 128 -24.50 12.46 1.03
N SER A 129 -24.78 13.74 1.29
CA SER A 129 -25.82 14.18 2.23
C SER A 129 -27.24 13.70 1.87
N ILE A 130 -27.48 13.35 0.61
CA ILE A 130 -28.75 12.84 0.11
C ILE A 130 -28.61 11.46 -0.55
N PHE A 131 -27.42 10.87 -0.53
CA PHE A 131 -27.12 9.62 -1.23
C PHE A 131 -27.81 8.43 -0.56
N GLN A 132 -28.47 7.61 -1.36
CA GLN A 132 -29.12 6.37 -0.93
C GLN A 132 -28.84 5.25 -1.91
N LEU A 133 -28.49 4.08 -1.39
CA LEU A 133 -28.20 2.88 -2.19
C LEU A 133 -28.43 1.63 -1.33
N GLY A 134 -28.96 0.55 -1.91
CA GLY A 134 -29.21 -0.71 -1.19
C GLY A 134 -30.13 -0.57 0.03
N GLY A 135 -31.02 0.43 0.04
CA GLY A 135 -31.85 0.75 1.21
C GLY A 135 -31.12 1.44 2.37
N HIS A 136 -29.88 1.89 2.15
CA HIS A 136 -29.03 2.56 3.14
C HIS A 136 -28.83 4.04 2.82
N SER A 137 -28.64 4.86 3.86
CA SER A 137 -28.41 6.31 3.80
C SER A 137 -27.26 6.79 4.69
N ASP A 138 -26.58 5.86 5.38
CA ASP A 138 -25.45 6.07 6.28
C ASP A 138 -24.09 5.94 5.56
N TRP A 139 -24.06 6.28 4.26
CA TRP A 139 -22.86 6.24 3.44
C TRP A 139 -21.89 7.37 3.80
N ARG A 140 -20.59 7.12 3.64
CA ARG A 140 -19.52 8.10 3.87
C ARG A 140 -18.36 7.90 2.87
N VAL A 141 -17.53 8.93 2.74
CA VAL A 141 -16.21 8.79 2.10
C VAL A 141 -15.34 7.87 2.98
N PRO A 142 -14.66 6.85 2.42
CA PRO A 142 -13.78 5.97 3.18
C PRO A 142 -12.55 6.73 3.70
N THR A 143 -11.91 6.23 4.75
CA THR A 143 -10.53 6.60 5.06
C THR A 143 -9.58 5.95 4.05
N ILE A 144 -8.35 6.45 3.93
CA ILE A 144 -7.38 5.83 3.01
C ILE A 144 -7.05 4.40 3.41
N LYS A 145 -6.99 4.08 4.72
CA LYS A 145 -6.78 2.71 5.20
C LYS A 145 -7.93 1.77 4.87
N GLU A 146 -9.18 2.24 4.94
CA GLU A 146 -10.32 1.44 4.49
C GLU A 146 -10.28 1.24 2.97
N LEU A 147 -10.02 2.30 2.21
CA LEU A 147 -9.97 2.22 0.75
C LEU A 147 -8.86 1.29 0.27
N TYR A 148 -7.73 1.27 0.97
CA TYR A 148 -6.58 0.42 0.68
C TYR A 148 -6.86 -1.06 0.94
N THR A 149 -7.87 -1.42 1.75
CA THR A 149 -8.30 -2.83 1.87
C THR A 149 -8.83 -3.41 0.56
N LEU A 150 -9.16 -2.56 -0.42
CA LEU A 150 -9.62 -2.97 -1.74
C LEU A 150 -8.47 -3.15 -2.75
N SER A 151 -7.24 -2.74 -2.44
CA SER A 151 -6.16 -2.79 -3.43
C SER A 151 -5.69 -4.22 -3.71
N GLU A 152 -5.25 -4.47 -4.94
CA GLU A 152 -4.54 -5.69 -5.34
C GLU A 152 -3.26 -5.33 -6.09
N PHE A 153 -2.15 -6.04 -5.84
CA PHE A 153 -0.85 -5.85 -6.50
C PHE A 153 -0.54 -6.93 -7.56
N ASN A 154 -1.61 -7.48 -8.13
CA ASN A 154 -1.61 -8.25 -9.37
C ASN A 154 -2.10 -7.40 -10.58
N GLY A 155 -2.45 -6.13 -10.34
CA GLY A 155 -2.80 -5.16 -11.38
C GLY A 155 -1.58 -4.84 -12.26
N GLU A 156 -1.81 -4.29 -13.45
CA GLU A 156 -0.78 -3.93 -14.43
C GLU A 156 -1.19 -2.64 -15.14
N LYS A 157 -0.34 -1.62 -15.05
CA LYS A 157 -0.63 -0.34 -15.71
C LYS A 157 -0.38 -0.43 -17.21
N GLY A 158 -1.43 -0.72 -17.96
CA GLY A 158 -1.45 -0.66 -19.42
C GLY A 158 -1.34 0.76 -20.00
N ASN A 159 -1.06 0.84 -21.31
CA ASN A 159 -1.09 2.06 -22.10
C ASN A 159 -2.44 2.31 -22.80
N SER A 160 -3.38 1.36 -22.67
CA SER A 160 -4.72 1.38 -23.22
C SER A 160 -5.71 0.83 -22.18
N ARG A 161 -7.00 1.12 -22.33
CA ARG A 161 -8.03 0.59 -21.42
C ARG A 161 -8.06 -0.93 -21.48
N GLU A 162 -7.79 -1.47 -22.66
CA GLU A 162 -7.78 -2.90 -22.96
C GLU A 162 -6.55 -3.62 -22.42
N THR A 163 -5.45 -2.89 -22.21
CA THR A 163 -4.20 -3.43 -21.65
C THR A 163 -4.02 -3.13 -20.16
N ASN A 164 -4.89 -2.30 -19.56
CA ASN A 164 -4.84 -2.03 -18.13
C ASN A 164 -5.58 -3.10 -17.33
N ILE A 165 -4.89 -3.63 -16.33
CA ILE A 165 -5.47 -4.45 -15.27
C ILE A 165 -5.46 -3.58 -14.01
N PRO A 166 -6.62 -3.22 -13.45
CA PRO A 166 -6.67 -2.31 -12.33
C PRO A 166 -6.19 -2.99 -11.04
N TYR A 167 -5.71 -2.19 -10.12
CA TYR A 167 -5.21 -2.58 -8.79
C TYR A 167 -6.35 -2.79 -7.78
N ILE A 168 -7.44 -3.42 -8.21
CA ILE A 168 -8.63 -3.78 -7.43
C ILE A 168 -9.35 -4.93 -8.15
N ASP A 169 -10.08 -5.78 -7.43
CA ASP A 169 -10.92 -6.83 -8.04
C ASP A 169 -12.01 -6.23 -8.94
N ASN A 170 -11.73 -6.19 -10.24
CA ASN A 170 -12.62 -5.65 -11.26
C ASN A 170 -13.75 -6.60 -11.70
N THR A 171 -13.80 -7.81 -11.13
CA THR A 171 -14.93 -8.73 -11.28
C THR A 171 -16.05 -8.38 -10.31
N VAL A 172 -15.69 -7.73 -9.20
CA VAL A 172 -16.61 -7.29 -8.14
C VAL A 172 -16.89 -5.79 -8.25
N PHE A 173 -15.85 -4.98 -8.41
CA PHE A 173 -15.94 -3.52 -8.40
C PHE A 173 -15.83 -2.92 -9.79
N ASN A 174 -16.67 -1.94 -10.09
CA ASN A 174 -16.52 -1.19 -11.33
C ASN A 174 -15.38 -0.18 -11.21
N VAL A 175 -14.47 -0.23 -12.17
CA VAL A 175 -13.43 0.78 -12.39
C VAL A 175 -13.82 1.63 -13.58
N LYS A 176 -13.66 2.95 -13.44
CA LYS A 176 -13.88 3.86 -14.54
C LYS A 176 -12.57 4.11 -15.26
N TYR A 177 -12.63 3.94 -16.58
CA TYR A 177 -11.59 4.37 -17.50
C TYR A 177 -12.20 5.52 -18.29
N GLY A 178 -11.75 6.75 -18.01
CA GLY A 178 -12.14 7.91 -18.82
C GLY A 178 -11.43 7.84 -20.18
N ASN A 179 -10.65 8.88 -20.50
CA ASN A 179 -9.77 8.86 -21.68
C ASN A 179 -8.36 8.32 -21.34
N MET A 180 -8.23 7.62 -20.21
CA MET A 180 -6.95 7.20 -19.60
C MET A 180 -6.06 8.36 -19.18
N HIS A 181 -6.66 9.42 -18.65
CA HIS A 181 -5.87 10.30 -17.81
C HIS A 181 -5.49 9.52 -16.54
N TYR A 182 -4.26 9.69 -16.06
CA TYR A 182 -3.78 9.01 -14.84
C TYR A 182 -4.75 9.21 -13.67
N MET A 183 -5.44 10.35 -13.60
CA MET A 183 -6.46 10.66 -12.59
C MET A 183 -7.80 9.90 -12.73
N ASP A 184 -8.05 9.20 -13.83
CA ASP A 184 -9.37 8.59 -14.10
C ASP A 184 -9.71 7.45 -13.11
N GLY A 185 -8.70 6.84 -12.48
CA GLY A 185 -8.86 5.77 -11.50
C GLY A 185 -8.79 6.24 -10.04
N GLN A 186 -8.48 7.51 -9.82
CA GLN A 186 -8.23 8.11 -8.51
C GLN A 186 -9.56 8.41 -7.80
N VAL A 187 -9.72 7.90 -6.58
CA VAL A 187 -10.90 8.16 -5.75
C VAL A 187 -10.52 8.87 -4.44
N TRP A 188 -11.37 9.78 -4.00
CA TRP A 188 -11.22 10.49 -2.74
C TRP A 188 -11.23 9.55 -1.53
N SER A 189 -10.34 9.81 -0.57
CA SER A 189 -10.52 9.40 0.82
C SER A 189 -10.81 10.62 1.71
N SER A 190 -11.29 10.35 2.91
CA SER A 190 -11.48 11.32 3.98
C SER A 190 -10.23 11.56 4.82
N THR A 191 -9.12 10.87 4.53
CA THR A 191 -7.88 11.02 5.27
C THR A 191 -7.12 12.25 4.77
N GLN A 192 -7.11 13.29 5.60
CA GLN A 192 -6.42 14.54 5.35
C GLN A 192 -4.91 14.38 5.63
N TYR A 193 -4.06 14.97 4.80
CA TYR A 193 -2.65 15.12 5.13
C TYR A 193 -2.45 16.30 6.07
N THR A 194 -1.58 16.11 7.06
CA THR A 194 -1.31 17.14 8.08
C THR A 194 -0.15 18.07 7.71
N GLY A 195 0.64 17.71 6.70
CA GLY A 195 1.80 18.49 6.27
C GLY A 195 1.54 19.40 5.07
N ALA A 196 2.63 19.91 4.49
CA ALA A 196 2.59 20.83 3.35
C ALA A 196 3.01 20.11 2.06
N ILE A 197 2.21 20.21 1.00
CA ILE A 197 2.61 19.79 -0.35
C ILE A 197 2.95 21.00 -1.23
N LEU A 198 3.79 20.80 -2.24
CA LEU A 198 4.13 21.81 -3.25
C LEU A 198 4.63 23.16 -2.67
N HIS A 199 5.34 23.11 -1.53
CA HIS A 199 5.75 24.29 -0.75
C HIS A 199 4.59 25.20 -0.28
N ASN A 200 3.36 24.71 -0.24
CA ASN A 200 2.22 25.44 0.25
C ASN A 200 1.94 25.08 1.72
N PRO A 201 2.31 25.91 2.70
CA PRO A 201 2.04 25.63 4.12
C PRO A 201 0.55 25.66 4.48
N ASN A 202 -0.30 26.11 3.55
CA ASN A 202 -1.75 26.09 3.68
C ASN A 202 -2.40 25.05 2.76
N SER A 203 -1.65 24.04 2.30
CA SER A 203 -2.23 22.97 1.48
C SER A 203 -3.35 22.28 2.25
N ASP A 204 -4.50 22.13 1.61
CA ASP A 204 -5.65 21.42 2.17
C ASP A 204 -5.95 20.22 1.28
N CYS A 205 -5.23 19.14 1.54
CA CYS A 205 -5.24 17.96 0.69
C CYS A 205 -5.70 16.72 1.45
N ASN A 206 -6.42 15.86 0.74
CA ASN A 206 -6.75 14.52 1.21
C ASN A 206 -6.01 13.49 0.37
N PHE A 207 -5.59 12.39 1.00
CA PHE A 207 -5.11 11.23 0.27
C PHE A 207 -6.24 10.63 -0.58
N GLY A 208 -5.87 10.10 -1.73
CA GLY A 208 -6.72 9.23 -2.54
C GLY A 208 -5.93 8.02 -3.02
N PHE A 209 -6.65 6.99 -3.46
CA PHE A 209 -6.06 5.80 -4.05
C PHE A 209 -6.45 5.69 -5.52
N ASN A 210 -5.48 5.31 -6.35
CA ASN A 210 -5.65 5.15 -7.77
C ASN A 210 -5.78 3.67 -8.13
N SER A 211 -6.97 3.25 -8.54
CA SER A 211 -7.17 1.87 -8.99
C SER A 211 -6.55 1.57 -10.37
N ILE A 212 -6.10 2.56 -11.13
CA ILE A 212 -5.45 2.35 -12.44
C ILE A 212 -3.95 2.09 -12.30
N ASP A 213 -3.29 2.72 -11.33
CA ASP A 213 -1.84 2.63 -11.16
C ASP A 213 -1.37 2.30 -9.74
N GLY A 214 -2.30 1.95 -8.84
CA GLY A 214 -2.00 1.35 -7.54
C GLY A 214 -1.42 2.30 -6.50
N ARG A 215 -1.45 3.63 -6.71
CA ARG A 215 -0.76 4.59 -5.83
C ARG A 215 -1.68 5.31 -4.83
N ILE A 216 -1.07 5.73 -3.73
CA ILE A 216 -1.66 6.68 -2.77
C ILE A 216 -0.94 8.02 -2.90
N GLU A 217 -1.71 9.09 -3.08
CA GLU A 217 -1.18 10.46 -3.20
C GLU A 217 -2.15 11.50 -2.61
N CYS A 218 -1.60 12.59 -2.07
CA CYS A 218 -2.40 13.70 -1.56
C CYS A 218 -2.88 14.63 -2.68
N ASN A 219 -4.15 15.02 -2.61
CA ASN A 219 -4.84 15.79 -3.63
C ASN A 219 -5.53 17.02 -3.02
N GLU A 220 -5.25 18.21 -3.55
CA GLU A 220 -5.86 19.47 -3.11
C GLU A 220 -7.39 19.43 -3.22
N ARG A 221 -8.08 19.56 -2.08
CA ARG A 221 -9.53 19.34 -1.97
C ARG A 221 -10.36 20.33 -2.77
N SER A 222 -9.84 21.54 -2.95
CA SER A 222 -10.56 22.67 -3.56
C SER A 222 -10.43 22.73 -5.09
N SER A 223 -9.35 22.19 -5.64
CA SER A 223 -9.00 22.34 -7.06
C SER A 223 -8.97 21.02 -7.82
N THR A 224 -8.62 19.91 -7.16
CA THR A 224 -8.59 18.59 -7.79
C THR A 224 -10.01 18.04 -7.96
N ARG A 225 -10.23 17.34 -9.07
CA ARG A 225 -11.50 16.71 -9.43
C ARG A 225 -11.28 15.21 -9.55
N LEU A 226 -11.70 14.47 -8.52
CA LEU A 226 -11.55 13.02 -8.45
C LEU A 226 -12.90 12.32 -8.41
N ASN A 227 -12.82 10.99 -8.50
CA ASN A 227 -13.97 10.13 -8.35
C ASN A 227 -14.29 9.86 -6.86
N ALA A 228 -15.44 9.25 -6.56
CA ALA A 228 -15.73 8.74 -5.22
C ALA A 228 -16.39 7.35 -5.22
N ARG A 229 -15.90 6.50 -4.33
CA ARG A 229 -16.53 5.24 -3.89
C ARG A 229 -16.91 5.42 -2.43
N PHE A 230 -18.12 5.01 -2.05
CA PHE A 230 -18.58 5.19 -0.68
C PHE A 230 -18.56 3.89 0.10
N VAL A 231 -18.44 4.03 1.41
CA VAL A 231 -18.43 2.93 2.36
C VAL A 231 -19.43 3.19 3.47
N ARG A 232 -19.91 2.14 4.11
CA ARG A 232 -20.71 2.18 5.33
C ARG A 232 -20.32 1.05 6.26
N GLY A 233 -20.73 1.15 7.52
CA GLY A 233 -20.35 0.24 8.61
C GLY A 233 -19.53 0.92 9.69
N HIS A 234 -18.86 0.14 10.54
CA HIS A 234 -18.05 0.67 11.63
C HIS A 234 -16.83 1.45 11.15
N THR A 235 -16.19 2.22 12.03
CA THR A 235 -15.06 3.12 11.72
C THR A 235 -13.77 2.72 12.44
N ASN A 236 -13.65 1.43 12.78
CA ASN A 236 -12.51 0.90 13.53
C ASN A 236 -11.40 0.31 12.65
N ILE A 237 -11.63 0.19 11.34
CA ILE A 237 -10.59 -0.27 10.39
C ILE A 237 -9.45 0.75 10.34
N GLY A 238 -8.22 0.25 10.31
CA GLY A 238 -7.03 1.09 10.16
C GLY A 238 -6.55 1.79 11.44
N ARG A 239 -7.19 1.58 12.59
CA ARG A 239 -6.71 2.15 13.86
C ARG A 239 -5.51 1.36 14.37
N ASN A 240 -4.38 2.04 14.51
CA ASN A 240 -3.18 1.44 15.09
C ASN A 240 -3.33 1.19 16.59
N ALA A 241 -2.78 0.08 17.07
CA ALA A 241 -2.81 -0.29 18.49
C ALA A 241 -1.51 -0.99 18.90
N PHE A 242 -0.48 -0.19 19.18
CA PHE A 242 0.87 -0.67 19.43
C PHE A 242 1.21 -0.74 20.92
N SER A 243 2.05 -1.70 21.29
CA SER A 243 2.68 -1.77 22.61
C SER A 243 4.07 -2.41 22.50
N THR A 244 4.97 -2.11 23.43
CA THR A 244 6.25 -2.82 23.51
C THR A 244 6.04 -4.22 24.07
N SER A 245 6.75 -5.21 23.52
CA SER A 245 6.74 -6.57 24.10
C SER A 245 7.29 -6.56 25.53
N GLY A 246 6.61 -7.24 26.45
CA GLY A 246 7.04 -7.33 27.86
C GLY A 246 8.42 -8.00 28.04
N ASN A 247 8.90 -8.70 27.01
CA ASN A 247 10.17 -9.44 27.01
C ASN A 247 11.27 -8.78 26.17
N SER A 248 10.98 -7.73 25.40
CA SER A 248 11.96 -7.01 24.59
C SER A 248 11.49 -5.59 24.28
N THR A 249 12.38 -4.61 24.45
CA THR A 249 12.12 -3.23 24.00
C THR A 249 12.24 -3.07 22.50
N ASP A 250 12.81 -4.05 21.80
CA ASP A 250 13.14 -3.97 20.38
C ASP A 250 12.02 -4.52 19.49
N ILE A 251 10.95 -5.05 20.09
CA ILE A 251 9.78 -5.61 19.40
C ILE A 251 8.53 -4.84 19.78
N ILE A 252 7.81 -4.37 18.77
CA ILE A 252 6.50 -3.73 18.90
C ILE A 252 5.41 -4.73 18.54
N VAL A 253 4.48 -4.95 19.46
CA VAL A 253 3.28 -5.77 19.26
C VAL A 253 2.18 -4.88 18.69
N ASP A 254 1.69 -5.21 17.50
CA ASP A 254 0.53 -4.59 16.88
C ASP A 254 -0.72 -5.42 17.17
N THR A 255 -1.46 -5.00 18.19
CA THR A 255 -2.70 -5.69 18.60
C THR A 255 -3.86 -5.46 17.64
N ALA A 256 -3.75 -4.52 16.69
CA ALA A 256 -4.78 -4.30 15.69
C ALA A 256 -4.73 -5.34 14.58
N THR A 257 -3.52 -5.70 14.13
CA THR A 257 -3.29 -6.64 13.02
C THR A 257 -2.89 -8.04 13.49
N GLY A 258 -2.41 -8.17 14.73
CA GLY A 258 -1.82 -9.39 15.27
C GLY A 258 -0.35 -9.60 14.85
N LEU A 259 0.26 -8.63 14.18
CA LEU A 259 1.66 -8.67 13.74
C LEU A 259 2.62 -8.18 14.84
N GLU A 260 3.88 -8.55 14.72
CA GLU A 260 4.96 -7.99 15.51
C GLU A 260 6.00 -7.34 14.59
N TRP A 261 6.57 -6.23 15.05
CA TRP A 261 7.44 -5.38 14.24
C TRP A 261 8.77 -5.14 14.93
N ALA A 262 9.84 -5.10 14.14
CA ALA A 262 11.11 -4.58 14.60
C ALA A 262 10.93 -3.09 14.94
N ARG A 263 11.33 -2.71 16.16
CA ARG A 263 11.22 -1.32 16.65
C ARG A 263 12.12 -0.38 15.85
N SER A 264 13.32 -0.81 15.54
CA SER A 264 14.27 -0.06 14.72
C SER A 264 14.14 -0.46 13.26
N ASP A 265 14.47 0.46 12.37
CA ASP A 265 14.66 0.16 10.95
C ASP A 265 16.08 -0.36 10.67
N SER A 266 16.41 -0.56 9.39
CA SER A 266 17.72 -1.00 8.93
C SER A 266 18.88 -0.07 9.31
N GLY A 267 18.62 1.16 9.76
CA GLY A 267 19.65 2.15 10.08
C GLY A 267 20.40 2.73 8.87
N VAL A 268 20.31 2.05 7.73
CA VAL A 268 20.89 2.43 6.43
C VAL A 268 19.87 2.19 5.32
N ALA A 269 19.98 2.96 4.24
CA ALA A 269 19.21 2.73 3.04
C ALA A 269 19.80 1.53 2.27
N LEU A 270 18.94 0.65 1.79
CA LEU A 270 19.23 -0.61 1.12
C LEU A 270 18.54 -0.64 -0.23
N ASP A 271 19.15 -1.26 -1.24
CA ASP A 271 18.37 -1.63 -2.42
C ASP A 271 17.30 -2.69 -2.08
N TRP A 272 16.48 -3.05 -3.06
CA TRP A 272 15.33 -3.90 -2.76
C TRP A 272 15.72 -5.34 -2.38
N ASP A 273 16.74 -5.91 -3.04
CA ASP A 273 17.19 -7.27 -2.75
C ASP A 273 17.93 -7.30 -1.39
N GLU A 274 18.76 -6.29 -1.11
CA GLU A 274 19.39 -6.11 0.20
C GLU A 274 18.37 -5.96 1.34
N ALA A 275 17.23 -5.30 1.10
CA ALA A 275 16.17 -5.16 2.10
C ALA A 275 15.43 -6.47 2.38
N LEU A 276 15.25 -7.32 1.36
CA LEU A 276 14.71 -8.68 1.52
C LEU A 276 15.66 -9.51 2.39
N ASP A 277 16.95 -9.54 2.03
CA ASP A 277 17.97 -10.30 2.75
C ASP A 277 18.13 -9.79 4.19
N TYR A 278 18.18 -8.48 4.40
CA TYR A 278 18.27 -7.86 5.72
C TYR A 278 17.18 -8.37 6.67
N CYS A 279 15.93 -8.47 6.19
CA CYS A 279 14.85 -8.95 7.04
C CYS A 279 14.82 -10.46 7.20
N ASN A 280 15.17 -11.23 6.16
CA ASN A 280 15.23 -12.69 6.26
C ASN A 280 16.35 -13.17 7.20
N ASP A 281 17.46 -12.44 7.26
CA ASP A 281 18.62 -12.76 8.10
C ASP A 281 18.55 -12.14 9.50
N LEU A 282 17.51 -11.34 9.79
CA LEU A 282 17.37 -10.65 11.07
C LEU A 282 17.14 -11.66 12.20
N GLU A 283 18.05 -11.66 13.19
CA GLU A 283 17.83 -12.29 14.50
C GLU A 283 17.53 -11.22 15.55
N LEU A 284 16.29 -11.13 16.00
CA LEU A 284 15.85 -10.09 16.96
C LEU A 284 15.00 -10.69 18.08
N GLY A 285 15.37 -10.42 19.33
CA GLY A 285 14.66 -10.96 20.50
C GLY A 285 14.68 -12.50 20.59
N GLY A 286 15.65 -13.15 19.94
CA GLY A 286 15.73 -14.62 19.85
C GLY A 286 14.81 -15.24 18.78
N LEU A 287 14.27 -14.42 17.89
CA LEU A 287 13.36 -14.81 16.80
C LEU A 287 14.07 -14.58 15.45
N THR A 288 13.80 -15.47 14.49
CA THR A 288 14.49 -15.53 13.19
C THR A 288 13.50 -15.65 12.01
N ASP A 289 12.22 -15.43 12.25
CA ASP A 289 11.13 -15.54 11.27
C ASP A 289 10.64 -14.16 10.83
N TRP A 290 11.57 -13.21 10.74
CA TRP A 290 11.35 -11.86 10.25
C TRP A 290 11.29 -11.85 8.73
N LYS A 291 10.50 -10.94 8.17
CA LYS A 291 10.39 -10.70 6.73
C LYS A 291 10.24 -9.23 6.44
N LEU A 292 10.57 -8.85 5.20
CA LEU A 292 10.18 -7.55 4.67
C LEU A 292 8.63 -7.56 4.53
N PRO A 293 7.92 -6.52 5.01
CA PRO A 293 6.47 -6.49 4.98
C PRO A 293 5.96 -6.33 3.56
N ASP A 294 4.80 -6.90 3.26
CA ASP A 294 4.08 -6.58 2.03
C ASP A 294 3.49 -5.15 2.09
N ALA A 295 2.96 -4.67 0.97
CA ALA A 295 2.41 -3.32 0.87
C ALA A 295 1.24 -3.07 1.83
N HIS A 296 0.38 -4.05 2.08
CA HIS A 296 -0.75 -3.92 3.00
C HIS A 296 -0.27 -3.93 4.46
N GLU A 297 0.68 -4.79 4.82
CA GLU A 297 1.30 -4.82 6.13
C GLU A 297 2.00 -3.50 6.46
N LEU A 298 2.84 -2.98 5.56
CA LEU A 298 3.57 -1.73 5.84
C LEU A 298 2.66 -0.50 5.85
N GLN A 299 1.63 -0.46 4.99
CA GLN A 299 0.63 0.60 5.04
C GLN A 299 -0.17 0.57 6.35
N SER A 300 -0.36 -0.63 6.93
CA SER A 300 -1.17 -0.78 8.13
C SER A 300 -0.65 0.03 9.31
N ILE A 301 0.68 0.25 9.39
CA ILE A 301 1.34 0.97 10.49
C ILE A 301 1.50 2.48 10.27
N VAL A 302 1.05 3.02 9.12
CA VAL A 302 1.10 4.47 8.85
C VAL A 302 0.18 5.23 9.80
N ASP A 303 0.70 6.27 10.45
CA ASP A 303 -0.09 7.22 11.24
C ASP A 303 -0.25 8.54 10.45
N TYR A 304 -1.39 8.65 9.75
CA TYR A 304 -1.74 9.83 8.95
C TYR A 304 -2.00 11.10 9.78
N SER A 305 -2.02 11.03 11.11
CA SER A 305 -2.07 12.23 11.96
C SER A 305 -0.70 12.87 12.16
N ARG A 306 0.37 12.20 11.72
CA ARG A 306 1.76 12.62 11.90
C ARG A 306 2.43 12.89 10.55
N SER A 307 3.31 13.87 10.55
CA SER A 307 4.14 14.20 9.40
C SER A 307 5.33 15.05 9.86
N PRO A 308 6.38 15.16 9.01
CA PRO A 308 7.52 16.03 9.30
C PRO A 308 7.10 17.48 9.57
N ASP A 309 6.16 18.03 8.81
CA ASP A 309 5.73 19.43 8.95
C ASP A 309 4.80 19.65 10.16
N ALA A 310 3.92 18.70 10.47
CA ALA A 310 2.93 18.89 11.54
C ALA A 310 3.46 18.54 12.93
N THR A 311 4.35 17.55 13.01
CA THR A 311 4.74 16.92 14.27
C THR A 311 6.24 16.77 14.47
N ASP A 312 7.06 17.24 13.52
CA ASP A 312 8.52 17.02 13.51
C ASP A 312 8.87 15.55 13.73
N SER A 313 8.15 14.66 13.04
CA SER A 313 8.26 13.22 13.21
C SER A 313 7.80 12.47 11.96
N PRO A 314 8.19 11.19 11.78
CA PRO A 314 7.69 10.38 10.68
C PRO A 314 6.20 10.04 10.87
N ALA A 315 5.54 9.68 9.77
CA ALA A 315 4.13 9.25 9.72
C ALA A 315 3.92 7.84 10.31
N ILE A 316 4.40 7.61 11.53
CA ILE A 316 4.32 6.36 12.29
C ILE A 316 4.30 6.67 13.79
N ASP A 317 3.73 5.77 14.59
CA ASP A 317 3.69 5.89 16.05
C ASP A 317 5.10 6.08 16.66
N SER A 318 5.23 6.91 17.70
CA SER A 318 6.50 7.24 18.33
C SER A 318 7.13 6.08 19.12
N LEU A 319 6.44 4.94 19.24
CA LEU A 319 7.05 3.70 19.70
C LEU A 319 8.07 3.14 18.70
N PHE A 320 7.95 3.45 17.41
CA PHE A 320 8.92 3.06 16.40
C PHE A 320 10.10 4.03 16.36
N TYR A 321 11.30 3.48 16.17
CA TYR A 321 12.48 4.26 15.85
C TYR A 321 12.70 4.27 14.35
N SER A 322 12.82 5.46 13.77
CA SER A 322 13.06 5.67 12.34
C SER A 322 14.27 6.59 12.16
N THR A 323 15.17 6.18 11.27
CA THR A 323 16.40 6.90 10.94
C THR A 323 16.05 8.25 10.28
N GLN A 324 16.62 9.33 10.83
CA GLN A 324 16.49 10.67 10.29
C GLN A 324 17.48 10.86 9.13
N ILE A 325 17.03 11.52 8.07
CA ILE A 325 17.81 11.78 6.85
C ILE A 325 17.81 13.27 6.51
N GLU A 326 18.66 13.64 5.56
CA GLU A 326 18.54 14.89 4.80
C GLU A 326 17.89 14.55 3.45
N ASN A 327 16.76 15.18 3.11
CA ASN A 327 16.04 14.92 1.87
C ASN A 327 16.62 15.68 0.67
N GLU A 328 16.00 15.50 -0.50
CA GLU A 328 16.42 16.08 -1.77
C GLU A 328 16.39 17.62 -1.79
N ALA A 329 15.69 18.25 -0.85
CA ALA A 329 15.65 19.70 -0.65
C ALA A 329 16.63 20.19 0.44
N GLY A 330 17.49 19.32 0.99
CA GLY A 330 18.43 19.66 2.06
C GLY A 330 17.76 19.84 3.44
N GLN A 331 16.59 19.24 3.65
CA GLN A 331 15.81 19.37 4.88
C GLN A 331 15.88 18.11 5.72
N ALA A 332 15.79 18.26 7.04
CA ALA A 332 15.61 17.12 7.94
C ALA A 332 14.28 16.40 7.63
N ASP A 333 14.36 15.08 7.49
CA ASP A 333 13.24 14.23 7.07
C ASP A 333 13.43 12.78 7.54
N TRP A 334 12.54 11.89 7.09
CA TRP A 334 12.62 10.45 7.30
C TRP A 334 12.54 9.69 5.98
N GLY A 335 13.02 8.45 6.02
CA GLY A 335 13.12 7.58 4.87
C GLY A 335 11.78 7.18 4.25
N TRP A 336 11.88 6.63 3.05
CA TRP A 336 10.85 5.74 2.51
C TRP A 336 11.25 4.31 2.81
N TYR A 337 10.28 3.42 2.88
CA TYR A 337 10.48 2.07 3.35
C TYR A 337 10.00 1.08 2.31
N TRP A 338 10.89 0.14 1.96
CA TRP A 338 10.59 -0.92 1.04
C TRP A 338 9.51 -1.86 1.59
N THR A 339 8.72 -2.37 0.68
CA THR A 339 7.85 -3.53 0.88
C THR A 339 8.41 -4.71 0.09
N SER A 340 7.99 -5.93 0.39
CA SER A 340 8.28 -7.12 -0.43
C SER A 340 7.44 -7.19 -1.71
N THR A 341 6.56 -6.21 -1.95
CA THR A 341 5.59 -6.20 -3.05
C THR A 341 6.18 -5.53 -4.29
N THR A 342 6.19 -6.25 -5.41
CA THR A 342 6.53 -5.69 -6.72
C THR A 342 5.43 -4.75 -7.19
N HIS A 343 5.80 -3.61 -7.79
CA HIS A 343 4.85 -2.75 -8.49
C HIS A 343 4.92 -3.03 -9.99
N LEU A 344 3.82 -3.52 -10.57
CA LEU A 344 3.70 -3.80 -12.01
C LEU A 344 3.31 -2.54 -12.79
N ASP A 345 4.10 -1.51 -12.58
CA ASP A 345 4.08 -0.26 -13.32
C ASP A 345 5.52 0.11 -13.73
N GLY A 346 5.66 0.69 -14.92
CA GLY A 346 6.94 1.05 -15.53
C GLY A 346 7.40 0.07 -16.62
N ILE A 347 8.51 0.43 -17.26
CA ILE A 347 9.12 -0.35 -18.35
C ILE A 347 10.59 -0.59 -17.98
N PRO A 348 11.04 -1.86 -17.86
CA PRO A 348 10.24 -3.09 -17.99
C PRO A 348 9.32 -3.30 -16.79
N LEU A 349 8.21 -4.02 -16.98
CA LEU A 349 7.30 -4.39 -15.88
C LEU A 349 8.05 -5.22 -14.83
N GLY A 350 7.69 -5.03 -13.56
CA GLY A 350 8.30 -5.74 -12.44
C GLY A 350 9.68 -5.22 -11.99
N SER A 351 10.21 -4.19 -12.67
CA SER A 351 11.46 -3.52 -12.29
C SER A 351 11.34 -2.62 -11.06
N ASN A 352 10.12 -2.31 -10.64
CA ASN A 352 9.83 -1.47 -9.50
C ASN A 352 9.26 -2.28 -8.34
N ALA A 353 9.52 -1.85 -7.11
CA ALA A 353 8.87 -2.33 -5.91
C ALA A 353 8.12 -1.20 -5.22
N VAL A 354 7.11 -1.56 -4.43
CA VAL A 354 6.30 -0.60 -3.69
C VAL A 354 7.10 -0.11 -2.49
N TYR A 355 7.00 1.20 -2.22
CA TYR A 355 7.47 1.79 -0.96
C TYR A 355 6.36 2.59 -0.29
N ILE A 356 6.49 2.77 1.03
CA ILE A 356 5.68 3.70 1.83
C ILE A 356 6.59 4.84 2.33
N ALA A 357 6.18 6.09 2.09
CA ALA A 357 6.92 7.26 2.54
C ALA A 357 6.54 7.61 4.00
N PHE A 358 7.42 7.33 4.96
CA PHE A 358 7.19 7.77 6.35
C PHE A 358 7.67 9.22 6.59
N GLY A 359 8.65 9.69 5.81
CA GLY A 359 8.92 11.11 5.61
C GLY A 359 8.16 11.70 4.43
N ARG A 360 8.56 12.89 3.96
CA ARG A 360 7.93 13.55 2.79
C ARG A 360 8.10 12.72 1.52
N ALA A 361 7.07 12.70 0.67
CA ALA A 361 7.09 12.00 -0.61
C ALA A 361 7.59 12.96 -1.70
N MET A 362 8.92 13.05 -1.77
CA MET A 362 9.61 14.07 -2.55
C MET A 362 9.50 13.84 -4.06
N GLY A 363 9.48 14.94 -4.80
CA GLY A 363 9.64 14.95 -6.24
C GLY A 363 10.08 16.32 -6.76
N HIS A 364 10.40 16.40 -8.03
CA HIS A 364 10.85 17.61 -8.70
C HIS A 364 9.71 18.25 -9.48
N LEU A 365 9.50 19.55 -9.25
CA LEU A 365 8.67 20.37 -10.11
C LEU A 365 9.52 20.95 -11.24
N GLU A 366 8.98 20.88 -12.46
CA GLU A 366 9.51 21.59 -13.63
C GLU A 366 8.50 22.63 -14.10
N THR A 367 8.98 23.80 -14.51
CA THR A 367 8.16 24.78 -15.24
C THR A 367 7.79 24.25 -16.63
N HIS A 368 6.83 24.89 -17.28
CA HIS A 368 6.40 24.53 -18.65
C HIS A 368 7.53 24.58 -19.70
N ASP A 369 8.62 25.30 -19.44
CA ASP A 369 9.81 25.36 -20.30
C ASP A 369 10.92 24.37 -19.89
N GLY A 370 10.64 23.47 -18.93
CA GLY A 370 11.58 22.45 -18.45
C GLY A 370 12.61 22.96 -17.43
N THR A 371 12.40 24.15 -16.85
CA THR A 371 13.27 24.66 -15.79
C THR A 371 12.92 24.01 -14.46
N ALA A 372 13.89 23.33 -13.85
CA ALA A 372 13.71 22.75 -12.51
C ALA A 372 13.42 23.85 -11.47
N VAL A 373 12.32 23.70 -10.75
CA VAL A 373 11.89 24.58 -9.65
C VAL A 373 12.50 24.14 -8.32
N GLY A 374 12.87 22.86 -8.20
CA GLY A 374 13.47 22.25 -7.01
C GLY A 374 12.69 21.03 -6.53
N ALA A 375 13.27 20.32 -5.56
CA ALA A 375 12.61 19.21 -4.90
C ALA A 375 11.56 19.73 -3.90
N VAL A 376 10.38 19.12 -3.90
CA VAL A 376 9.24 19.47 -3.05
C VAL A 376 8.55 18.19 -2.56
N ASP A 377 7.80 18.25 -1.47
CA ASP A 377 6.85 17.19 -1.13
C ASP A 377 5.69 17.22 -2.14
N LEU A 378 5.60 16.21 -3.01
CA LEU A 378 4.53 16.12 -4.01
C LEU A 378 3.29 15.45 -3.45
N HIS A 379 3.47 14.41 -2.63
CA HIS A 379 2.39 13.47 -2.32
C HIS A 379 2.08 13.33 -0.83
N GLY A 380 2.92 13.87 0.05
CA GLY A 380 2.76 13.83 1.50
C GLY A 380 3.33 12.58 2.17
N ALA A 381 3.75 12.72 3.42
CA ALA A 381 4.09 11.58 4.28
C ALA A 381 2.86 10.69 4.51
N GLY A 382 3.03 9.38 4.29
CA GLY A 382 1.97 8.38 4.21
C GLY A 382 1.57 7.99 2.78
N ALA A 383 2.17 8.61 1.77
CA ALA A 383 2.02 8.20 0.37
C ALA A 383 2.62 6.80 0.14
N GLN A 384 2.02 6.09 -0.81
CA GLN A 384 2.51 4.82 -1.32
C GLN A 384 2.78 4.99 -2.81
N ARG A 385 4.03 4.72 -3.20
CA ARG A 385 4.48 4.85 -4.58
C ARG A 385 5.34 3.62 -4.90
N SER A 386 6.25 3.76 -5.84
CA SER A 386 7.19 2.72 -6.19
C SER A 386 8.50 3.30 -6.66
N ASP A 387 9.55 2.54 -6.49
CA ASP A 387 10.88 2.91 -6.92
C ASP A 387 11.56 1.69 -7.57
N ARG A 388 12.62 1.92 -8.33
CA ARG A 388 13.35 0.84 -9.02
C ARG A 388 14.02 -0.04 -7.99
N LYS A 389 13.95 -1.35 -8.22
CA LYS A 389 14.59 -2.35 -7.34
C LYS A 389 16.11 -2.23 -7.34
N VAL A 390 16.69 -1.83 -8.47
CA VAL A 390 18.13 -1.70 -8.70
C VAL A 390 18.44 -0.48 -9.58
N GLY A 391 19.70 -0.05 -9.56
CA GLY A 391 20.23 0.98 -10.43
C GLY A 391 21.00 2.07 -9.71
N ALA A 392 21.53 3.01 -10.47
CA ALA A 392 22.18 4.19 -9.91
C ALA A 392 21.15 5.28 -9.62
N THR A 393 21.36 6.01 -8.53
CA THR A 393 20.61 7.23 -8.24
C THR A 393 21.07 8.36 -9.14
N SER A 394 20.12 9.13 -9.68
CA SER A 394 20.42 10.34 -10.43
C SER A 394 19.36 11.40 -10.11
N PRO A 395 19.76 12.65 -9.80
CA PRO A 395 18.81 13.75 -9.60
C PRO A 395 17.92 14.06 -10.81
N LYS A 396 18.26 13.53 -12.00
CA LYS A 396 17.46 13.63 -13.22
C LYS A 396 16.54 12.44 -13.44
N ASP A 397 16.64 11.42 -12.60
CA ASP A 397 15.80 10.24 -12.67
C ASP A 397 14.51 10.54 -11.92
N ILE A 398 13.46 10.81 -12.69
CA ILE A 398 12.19 11.33 -12.20
C ILE A 398 11.10 10.31 -12.55
N GLY A 399 10.39 9.85 -11.52
CA GLY A 399 9.27 8.94 -11.63
C GLY A 399 7.98 9.67 -12.04
N PRO A 400 6.91 8.93 -12.34
CA PRO A 400 5.70 9.55 -12.87
C PRO A 400 4.75 10.07 -11.77
N PRO A 401 4.28 11.32 -11.81
CA PRO A 401 4.88 12.50 -12.43
C PRO A 401 5.68 13.32 -11.41
N GLY A 402 7.00 13.39 -11.59
CA GLY A 402 7.88 14.21 -10.76
C GLY A 402 8.58 13.47 -9.62
N ASP A 403 8.19 12.24 -9.29
CA ASP A 403 8.71 11.53 -8.10
C ASP A 403 10.23 11.43 -8.10
N CYS A 404 10.86 11.64 -6.94
CA CYS A 404 12.27 11.34 -6.78
C CYS A 404 12.47 9.80 -6.79
N HIS A 405 13.55 9.34 -7.43
CA HIS A 405 14.02 7.96 -7.36
C HIS A 405 15.21 7.85 -6.42
N ARG A 406 15.08 7.03 -5.37
CA ARG A 406 16.14 6.79 -4.39
C ARG A 406 16.87 5.48 -4.64
N VAL A 407 16.21 4.45 -5.18
CA VAL A 407 16.69 3.04 -5.32
C VAL A 407 17.10 2.38 -4.00
N TYR A 408 17.68 3.13 -3.08
CA TYR A 408 18.04 2.75 -1.75
C TYR A 408 17.01 3.33 -0.78
N ASN A 409 16.18 2.48 -0.20
CA ASN A 409 15.16 2.83 0.78
C ASN A 409 15.38 2.01 2.06
N TYR A 410 14.75 2.40 3.15
CA TYR A 410 14.92 1.72 4.45
C TYR A 410 14.08 0.45 4.52
N ALA A 411 14.46 -0.47 5.41
CA ALA A 411 13.68 -1.67 5.71
C ALA A 411 13.20 -1.64 7.15
N ARG A 412 11.96 -2.09 7.39
CA ARG A 412 11.44 -2.39 8.72
C ARG A 412 10.79 -3.77 8.68
N CYS A 413 11.35 -4.69 9.44
CA CYS A 413 10.92 -6.08 9.36
C CYS A 413 9.68 -6.35 10.21
N VAL A 414 8.86 -7.27 9.74
CA VAL A 414 7.63 -7.75 10.38
C VAL A 414 7.71 -9.25 10.57
N ARG A 415 6.93 -9.78 11.51
CA ARG A 415 6.70 -11.22 11.67
C ARG A 415 5.26 -11.52 12.07
N GLY A 416 4.91 -12.79 11.98
CA GLY A 416 3.57 -13.31 12.27
C GLY A 416 2.72 -13.48 11.02
N SER A 417 1.47 -13.90 11.22
CA SER A 417 0.49 -14.05 10.14
C SER A 417 -0.71 -13.18 10.44
N SER A 418 -1.20 -12.44 9.45
CA SER A 418 -2.46 -11.68 9.50
C SER A 418 -3.71 -12.57 9.48
N SER A 419 -3.63 -13.78 10.03
CA SER A 419 -4.80 -14.60 10.25
C SER A 419 -5.60 -13.98 11.40
N PRO A 420 -6.89 -13.63 11.22
CA PRO A 420 -7.74 -13.33 12.35
C PRO A 420 -7.69 -14.57 13.24
N SER A 421 -7.14 -14.42 14.44
CA SER A 421 -7.28 -15.43 15.48
C SER A 421 -8.77 -15.77 15.52
N ALA A 422 -9.09 -17.03 15.23
CA ALA A 422 -10.45 -17.51 15.07
C ALA A 422 -11.33 -16.91 16.16
N ILE A 423 -12.32 -16.13 15.76
CA ILE A 423 -13.38 -15.65 16.64
C ILE A 423 -14.07 -16.91 17.18
N ALA A 424 -13.73 -17.30 18.41
CA ALA A 424 -14.46 -18.31 19.17
C ALA A 424 -15.80 -17.73 19.66
#